data_AF-A0A351TTB8-F1
#
_entry.id   AF-A0A351TTB8-F1
#
_cell.length_a   1.000
_cell.length_b   1.000
_cell.length_c   1.000
_cell.angle_alpha   90.00
_cell.angle_beta   90.00
_cell.angle_gamma   90.00
#
_symmetry.space_group_name_H-M   'P 1'
#
loop_
_entity.id
_entity.type
_entity.pdbx_description
1 polymer ?
#
loop_
_entity_poly.entity_id
_entity_poly.type
_entity_poly.pdbx_seq_one_letter_code
_entity_poly.pdbx_strand_id
1 'polypeptide(L)'
;MKLLFFPMLLYSLFLISRLRREFPCLLSSLWAGLLAGTLAIPVLYYGYTWILGRDVFLLDLATFILSVVFAFWISFRFALSCKGKPFGILPGGLVCVLLVCFLWFTYHPPGARLFADPSARAAGLFMR
;
A
#
# COMPACT_ATOMS: atom_id res chain seq x y z
N MET A 1 -5.78 2.36 -0.94
CA MET A 1 -4.32 2.41 -0.64
C MET A 1 -3.96 2.32 0.85
N LYS A 2 -4.59 3.08 1.77
CA LYS A 2 -4.25 3.06 3.22
C LYS A 2 -4.65 1.78 3.98
N LEU A 3 -5.68 1.06 3.50
CA LEU A 3 -6.22 -0.13 4.16
C LEU A 3 -5.24 -1.31 4.27
N LEU A 4 -4.30 -1.48 3.34
CA LEU A 4 -3.33 -2.58 3.39
C LEU A 4 -2.13 -2.22 4.26
N PHE A 5 -1.75 -0.95 4.24
CA PHE A 5 -0.53 -0.46 4.85
C PHE A 5 -0.54 -0.64 6.37
N PHE A 6 -1.59 -0.20 7.07
CA PHE A 6 -1.64 -0.27 8.54
C PHE A 6 -1.70 -1.70 9.09
N PRO A 7 -2.59 -2.60 8.63
CA PRO A 7 -2.65 -3.97 9.13
C PRO A 7 -1.35 -4.73 8.87
N MET A 8 -0.76 -4.55 7.68
CA MET A 8 0.46 -5.24 7.32
C MET A 8 1.68 -4.67 8.07
N LEU A 9 1.70 -3.37 8.37
CA LEU A 9 2.72 -2.76 9.24
C LEU A 9 2.61 -3.27 10.68
N LEU A 10 1.41 -3.33 11.26
CA LEU A 10 1.16 -3.95 12.58
C LEU A 10 1.58 -5.42 12.62
N TYR A 11 1.18 -6.19 11.61
CA TYR A 11 1.54 -7.60 11.50
C TYR A 11 3.06 -7.78 11.36
N SER A 12 3.72 -6.92 10.58
CA SER A 12 5.18 -6.95 10.44
C SER A 12 5.87 -6.71 11.78
N LEU A 13 5.43 -5.73 12.58
CA LEU A 13 5.98 -5.47 13.92
C LEU A 13 5.81 -6.67 14.85
N PHE A 14 4.65 -7.33 14.82
CA PHE A 14 4.40 -8.55 15.56
C PHE A 14 5.34 -9.69 15.13
N LEU A 15 5.49 -9.90 13.82
CA LEU A 15 6.35 -10.95 13.26
C LEU A 15 7.83 -10.70 13.58
N ILE A 16 8.26 -9.44 13.55
CA ILE A 16 9.60 -9.02 13.94
C ILE A 16 9.81 -9.29 15.44
N SER A 17 8.84 -8.95 16.30
CA SER A 17 8.97 -9.20 17.74
C SER A 17 9.09 -10.69 18.06
N ARG A 18 8.45 -11.58 17.29
CA ARG A 18 8.49 -13.03 17.51
C ARG A 18 9.70 -13.70 16.87
N LEU A 19 10.05 -13.31 15.65
CA LEU A 19 10.89 -14.12 14.75
C LEU A 19 12.21 -13.42 14.34
N ARG A 20 12.47 -12.20 14.82
CA ARG A 20 13.72 -11.47 14.56
C ARG A 20 14.98 -12.21 15.03
N ARG A 21 14.87 -13.05 16.06
CA ARG A 21 16.02 -13.82 16.58
C ARG A 21 16.45 -14.96 15.67
N GLU A 22 15.51 -15.53 14.91
CA GLU A 22 15.76 -16.65 14.00
C GLU A 22 16.18 -16.18 12.59
N PHE A 23 15.65 -15.03 12.15
CA PHE A 23 15.90 -14.52 10.80
C PHE A 23 16.34 -13.05 10.83
N PRO A 24 17.66 -12.74 10.77
CA PRO A 24 18.15 -11.36 10.80
C PRO A 24 17.72 -10.54 9.57
N CYS A 25 17.38 -11.20 8.46
CA CYS A 25 16.95 -10.57 7.22
C CYS A 25 15.42 -10.34 7.13
N LEU A 26 14.65 -10.80 8.13
CA LEU A 26 13.18 -10.73 8.13
C LEU A 26 12.67 -9.29 8.03
N LEU A 27 13.35 -8.36 8.72
CA LEU A 27 13.01 -6.95 8.75
C LEU A 27 12.98 -6.36 7.33
N SER A 28 14.09 -6.50 6.59
CA SER A 28 14.22 -5.98 5.21
C SER A 28 13.20 -6.59 4.26
N SER A 29 12.87 -7.86 4.47
CA SER A 29 11.92 -8.57 3.62
C SER A 29 10.49 -8.07 3.79
N LEU A 30 10.09 -7.81 5.03
CA LEU A 30 8.76 -7.29 5.36
C LEU A 30 8.55 -5.89 4.79
N TRP A 31 9.56 -5.00 4.90
CA TRP A 31 9.47 -3.67 4.30
C TRP A 31 9.34 -3.75 2.77
N ALA A 32 10.08 -4.64 2.10
CA ALA A 32 9.99 -4.84 0.66
C ALA A 32 8.61 -5.35 0.23
N GLY A 33 8.05 -6.31 0.95
CA GLY A 33 6.71 -6.81 0.67
C GLY A 33 5.61 -5.76 0.92
N LEU A 34 5.76 -4.93 1.96
CA LEU A 34 4.82 -3.82 2.22
C LEU A 34 4.81 -2.80 1.08
N LEU A 35 5.98 -2.46 0.52
CA LEU A 35 6.09 -1.60 -0.66
C LEU A 35 5.47 -2.24 -1.90
N ALA A 36 5.80 -3.51 -2.16
CA ALA A 36 5.25 -4.22 -3.30
C ALA A 36 3.72 -4.33 -3.21
N GLY A 37 3.18 -4.64 -2.03
CA GLY A 37 1.75 -4.70 -1.78
C GLY A 37 1.05 -3.35 -1.98
N THR A 38 1.63 -2.28 -1.44
CA THR A 38 1.04 -0.93 -1.59
C THR A 38 1.09 -0.41 -3.03
N LEU A 39 2.12 -0.75 -3.80
CA LEU A 39 2.21 -0.42 -5.23
C LEU A 39 1.37 -1.34 -6.12
N ALA A 40 1.11 -2.58 -5.70
CA ALA A 40 0.27 -3.51 -6.45
C ALA A 40 -1.20 -3.04 -6.50
N ILE A 41 -1.74 -2.47 -5.42
CA ILE A 41 -3.13 -1.99 -5.38
C ILE A 41 -3.42 -0.97 -6.49
N PRO A 42 -2.68 0.16 -6.65
CA PRO A 42 -2.96 1.11 -7.72
C PRO A 42 -2.75 0.52 -9.11
N VAL A 43 -1.72 -0.33 -9.29
CA VAL A 43 -1.46 -0.97 -10.59
C VAL A 43 -2.63 -1.86 -11.00
N LEU A 44 -3.14 -2.70 -10.09
CA LEU A 44 -4.28 -3.57 -10.36
C LEU A 44 -5.58 -2.78 -10.49
N TYR A 45 -5.81 -1.80 -9.61
CA TYR A 45 -7.03 -0.98 -9.62
C TYR A 45 -7.17 -0.19 -10.92
N TYR A 46 -6.16 0.60 -11.28
CA TYR A 46 -6.20 1.38 -12.51
C TYR A 46 -6.12 0.49 -13.75
N GLY A 47 -5.43 -0.65 -13.68
CA GLY A 47 -5.40 -1.63 -14.76
C GLY A 47 -6.78 -2.20 -15.08
N TYR A 48 -7.54 -2.62 -14.06
CA TYR A 48 -8.88 -3.16 -14.31
C TYR A 48 -9.88 -2.05 -14.68
N THR A 49 -9.81 -0.87 -14.03
CA THR A 49 -10.72 0.24 -14.33
C THR A 49 -10.50 0.75 -15.76
N TRP A 50 -9.27 0.68 -16.28
CA TRP A 50 -8.97 1.01 -17.68
C TRP A 50 -9.65 0.05 -18.67
N ILE A 51 -9.67 -1.26 -18.37
CA ILE A 51 -10.29 -2.27 -19.24
C ILE A 51 -11.81 -2.21 -19.17
N LEU A 52 -12.37 -2.05 -17.96
CA LEU A 52 -13.81 -2.21 -17.72
C LEU A 52 -14.59 -0.89 -17.76
N GLY A 53 -13.91 0.25 -17.64
CA GLY A 53 -14.50 1.59 -17.66
C GLY A 53 -15.42 1.92 -16.47
N ARG A 54 -15.51 1.03 -15.47
CA ARG A 54 -16.36 1.18 -14.29
C ARG A 54 -15.72 0.57 -13.05
N ASP A 55 -16.00 1.19 -11.91
CA ASP A 55 -15.59 0.70 -10.61
C ASP A 55 -16.63 -0.30 -10.10
N VAL A 56 -16.20 -1.54 -9.86
CA VAL A 56 -17.06 -2.57 -9.26
C VAL A 56 -16.52 -2.86 -7.87
N PHE A 57 -17.36 -2.67 -6.85
CA PHE A 57 -16.99 -2.89 -5.44
C PHE A 57 -16.34 -4.27 -5.20
N LEU A 58 -16.88 -5.32 -5.84
CA LEU A 58 -16.34 -6.68 -5.74
C LEU A 58 -14.93 -6.81 -6.34
N LEU A 59 -14.64 -6.12 -7.45
CA LEU A 59 -13.31 -6.12 -8.06
C LEU A 59 -12.33 -5.34 -7.20
N ASP A 60 -12.76 -4.21 -6.61
CA ASP A 60 -11.91 -3.43 -5.70
C ASP A 60 -11.49 -4.29 -4.50
N LEU A 61 -12.42 -5.02 -3.88
CA LEU A 61 -12.11 -5.98 -2.82
C LEU A 61 -11.19 -7.12 -3.30
N ALA A 62 -11.42 -7.67 -4.49
CA ALA A 62 -10.56 -8.72 -5.04
C ALA A 62 -9.13 -8.21 -5.28
N THR A 63 -8.96 -7.01 -5.84
CA THR A 63 -7.64 -6.40 -6.06
C THR A 63 -6.91 -6.13 -4.75
N PHE A 64 -7.65 -5.77 -3.70
CA PHE A 64 -7.11 -5.65 -2.35
C PHE A 64 -6.59 -6.99 -1.83
N ILE A 65 -7.39 -8.06 -1.89
CA ILE A 65 -6.99 -9.40 -1.43
C ILE A 65 -5.78 -9.91 -2.22
N LEU A 66 -5.80 -9.79 -3.55
CA LEU A 66 -4.69 -10.16 -4.43
C LEU A 66 -3.40 -9.42 -4.04
N SER A 67 -3.50 -8.12 -3.76
CA SER A 67 -2.36 -7.33 -3.32
C SER A 67 -1.81 -7.79 -1.98
N VAL A 68 -2.68 -8.17 -1.01
CA VAL A 68 -2.26 -8.73 0.28
C VAL A 68 -1.50 -10.04 0.07
N VAL A 69 -2.05 -10.97 -0.72
CA VAL A 69 -1.40 -12.25 -1.01
C VAL A 69 -0.05 -12.03 -1.69
N PHE A 70 0.02 -11.13 -2.66
CA PHE A 70 1.25 -10.81 -3.37
C PHE A 70 2.32 -10.20 -2.45
N ALA A 71 1.91 -9.31 -1.54
CA ALA A 71 2.78 -8.70 -0.55
C ALA A 71 3.40 -9.73 0.41
N PHE A 72 2.59 -10.68 0.90
CA PHE A 72 3.05 -11.78 1.73
C PHE A 72 3.96 -12.75 0.97
N TRP A 73 3.62 -13.07 -0.28
CA TRP A 73 4.42 -13.94 -1.14
C TRP A 73 5.83 -13.37 -1.36
N ILE A 74 5.93 -12.08 -1.71
CA ILE A 74 7.21 -11.39 -1.86
C ILE A 74 7.95 -11.35 -0.52
N SER A 75 7.28 -10.99 0.58
CA SER A 75 7.88 -10.99 1.91
C SER A 75 8.46 -12.35 2.29
N PHE A 76 7.80 -13.44 1.94
CA PHE A 76 8.28 -14.79 2.26
C PHE A 76 9.48 -15.18 1.37
N ARG A 77 9.39 -14.89 0.06
CA ARG A 77 10.45 -15.21 -0.90
C ARG A 77 11.77 -14.50 -0.60
N PHE A 78 11.68 -13.22 -0.23
CA PHE A 78 12.85 -12.41 0.16
C PHE A 78 13.39 -12.81 1.53
N ALA A 79 12.54 -13.24 2.47
CA ALA A 79 12.96 -13.69 3.80
C ALA A 79 13.79 -14.98 3.70
N LEU A 80 13.35 -15.93 2.87
CA LEU A 80 14.08 -17.17 2.60
C LEU A 80 15.42 -16.96 1.89
N SER A 81 15.49 -15.99 0.98
CA SER A 81 16.70 -15.82 0.16
C SER A 81 17.83 -15.08 0.89
N CYS A 82 17.55 -14.31 1.96
CA CYS A 82 18.52 -13.44 2.65
C CYS A 82 19.35 -12.48 1.75
N LYS A 83 19.10 -12.45 0.43
CA LYS A 83 19.85 -11.69 -0.58
C LYS A 83 19.67 -10.17 -0.44
N GLY A 84 18.72 -9.70 0.37
CA GLY A 84 18.46 -8.29 0.64
C GLY A 84 19.34 -7.63 1.70
N LYS A 85 20.34 -8.34 2.26
CA LYS A 85 21.19 -7.87 3.37
C LYS A 85 21.78 -6.45 3.23
N PRO A 86 22.19 -5.95 2.04
CA PRO A 86 22.71 -4.58 1.92
C PRO A 86 21.63 -3.52 1.64
N PHE A 87 20.40 -3.90 1.28
CA PHE A 87 19.37 -2.95 0.85
C PHE A 87 18.36 -2.59 1.94
N GLY A 88 18.39 -3.20 3.13
CA GLY A 88 17.31 -3.07 4.13
C GLY A 88 16.97 -1.67 4.63
N ILE A 89 17.88 -0.70 4.47
CA ILE A 89 17.65 0.71 4.84
C ILE A 89 16.75 1.41 3.82
N LEU A 90 16.89 1.09 2.53
CA LEU A 90 16.14 1.71 1.44
C LEU A 90 14.63 1.44 1.52
N PRO A 91 14.14 0.19 1.63
CA PRO A 91 12.70 -0.07 1.72
C PRO A 91 12.13 0.40 3.06
N GLY A 92 12.91 0.35 4.15
CA GLY A 92 12.49 0.92 5.44
C GLY A 92 12.28 2.44 5.34
N GLY A 93 13.22 3.17 4.75
CA GLY A 93 13.11 4.61 4.51
C GLY A 93 11.90 4.96 3.63
N LEU A 94 11.68 4.21 2.55
CA LEU A 94 10.55 4.44 1.66
C LEU A 94 9.20 4.20 2.36
N VAL A 95 9.12 3.19 3.23
CA VAL A 95 7.93 2.95 4.04
C VAL A 95 7.69 4.08 5.05
N CYS A 96 8.74 4.59 5.70
CA CYS A 96 8.62 5.75 6.58
C CYS A 96 8.13 6.99 5.81
N VAL A 97 8.65 7.23 4.61
CA VAL A 97 8.18 8.32 3.74
C VAL A 97 6.70 8.13 3.39
N LEU A 98 6.28 6.93 3.02
CA LEU A 98 4.87 6.64 2.73
C LEU A 98 3.97 6.85 3.95
N LEU A 99 4.41 6.44 5.15
CA LEU A 99 3.69 6.69 6.40
C LEU A 99 3.51 8.19 6.64
N VAL A 100 4.58 8.98 6.51
CA VAL A 100 4.53 10.44 6.68
C VAL A 100 3.62 11.07 5.62
N CYS A 101 3.71 10.64 4.36
CA CYS A 101 2.80 11.08 3.30
C CYS A 101 1.34 10.75 3.62
N PHE A 102 1.04 9.54 4.13
CA PHE A 102 -0.32 9.17 4.51
C PHE A 102 -0.85 10.03 5.66
N LEU A 103 -0.02 10.32 6.67
CA LEU A 103 -0.41 11.20 7.78
C LEU A 103 -0.61 12.62 7.28
N TRP A 104 0.35 13.18 6.55
CA TRP A 104 0.30 14.54 6.02
C TRP A 104 -0.92 14.75 5.12
N PHE A 105 -1.14 13.87 4.14
CA PHE A 105 -2.29 13.97 3.24
C PHE A 105 -3.63 13.66 3.90
N THR A 106 -3.64 13.02 5.07
CA THR A 106 -4.88 12.85 5.85
C THR A 106 -5.34 14.18 6.46
N TYR A 107 -4.40 15.05 6.88
CA TYR A 107 -4.71 16.37 7.43
C TYR A 107 -4.72 17.48 6.37
N HIS A 108 -3.90 17.36 5.34
CA HIS A 108 -3.77 18.30 4.22
C HIS A 108 -3.98 17.57 2.89
N PRO A 109 -5.25 17.29 2.51
CA PRO A 109 -5.52 16.70 1.21
C PRO A 109 -5.01 17.65 0.10
N PRO A 110 -4.22 17.16 -0.86
CA PRO A 110 -3.79 18.00 -1.97
C PRO A 110 -5.03 18.44 -2.76
N GLY A 111 -5.12 19.72 -3.12
CA GLY A 111 -6.23 20.30 -3.91
C GLY A 111 -6.30 19.83 -5.36
N ALA A 112 -5.92 18.58 -5.64
CA ALA A 112 -6.05 17.98 -6.96
C ALA A 112 -7.53 17.77 -7.30
N ARG A 113 -7.89 17.92 -8.59
CA ARG A 113 -9.27 17.75 -9.08
C ARG A 113 -9.89 16.38 -8.77
N LEU A 114 -9.06 15.39 -8.46
CA LEU A 114 -9.46 14.05 -7.98
C LEU A 114 -10.07 14.06 -6.56
N PHE A 115 -9.81 15.09 -5.74
CA PHE A 115 -10.30 15.23 -4.36
C PHE A 115 -11.35 16.32 -4.21
N ALA A 116 -11.81 16.90 -5.32
CA ALA A 116 -12.89 17.90 -5.29
C ALA A 116 -14.21 17.23 -4.92
N ASP A 117 -14.94 17.82 -3.98
CA ASP A 117 -16.26 17.36 -3.59
C ASP A 117 -17.20 17.26 -4.81
N PRO A 118 -17.83 16.09 -5.05
CA PRO A 118 -18.81 15.97 -6.13
C PRO A 118 -20.03 16.89 -5.90
N SER A 119 -20.32 17.25 -4.65
CA SER A 119 -21.39 18.19 -4.27
C SER A 119 -21.11 19.64 -4.69
N ALA A 120 -19.84 20.09 -4.69
CA ALA A 120 -19.46 21.41 -5.20
C ALA A 120 -19.68 21.52 -6.72
N ARG A 121 -19.54 20.39 -7.44
CA ARG A 121 -19.81 20.29 -8.88
C ARG A 121 -21.29 20.38 -9.21
N ALA A 122 -22.16 19.84 -8.34
CA ALA A 122 -23.61 19.93 -8.47
C ALA A 122 -24.15 21.33 -8.13
N ALA A 123 -23.62 21.98 -7.09
CA ALA A 123 -24.01 23.34 -6.72
C ALA A 123 -23.63 24.40 -7.78
N GLY A 124 -22.47 24.25 -8.43
CA GLY A 124 -22.06 25.12 -9.52
C GLY A 124 -22.87 24.98 -10.82
N LEU A 125 -23.59 23.85 -10.99
CA LEU A 125 -24.48 23.63 -12.13
C LEU A 125 -25.92 24.11 -11.84
N PHE A 126 -26.32 24.20 -10.57
CA PHE A 126 -27.65 24.66 -10.14
C PHE A 126 -27.77 26.19 -9.99
N MET A 127 -26.63 26.90 -9.97
CA MET A 127 -26.56 28.37 -9.89
C MET A 127 -26.36 29.06 -11.26
N ARG A 128 -26.54 28.33 -12.38
CA ARG A 128 -26.56 28.89 -13.74
C ARG A 128 -27.90 28.69 -14.40
#